data_AF-Q067W5-F1
#
_entry.id   AF-Q067W5-F1
#
_cell.length_a   1.000
_cell.length_b   1.000
_cell.length_c   1.000
_cell.angle_alpha   90.00
_cell.angle_beta   90.00
_cell.angle_gamma   90.00
#
_symmetry.space_group_name_H-M   'P 1'
#
loop_
_entity.id
_entity.type
_entity.pdbx_description
1 polymer ?
#
loop_
_entity_poly.entity_id
_entity_poly.type
_entity_poly.pdbx_seq_one_letter_code
_entity_poly.pdbx_strand_id
1 'polypeptide(L)' 'MIRDHKDGVLLDLGMGRSAYLCPKEECLEEARRRKRLQKALRCQVPDAVLTTLNERLSASTGVSAEAN' A
#
# COMPACT_ATOMS: atom_id res chain seq x y z
N MET A 1 -2.55 -2.85 -2.18
CA MET A 1 -1.55 -3.73 -1.53
C MET A 1 -2.24 -5.00 -1.05
N ILE A 2 -1.58 -6.15 -1.17
CA ILE A 2 -2.14 -7.45 -0.84
C ILE A 2 -1.13 -8.18 0.03
N ARG A 3 -1.60 -8.81 1.12
CA ARG A 3 -0.78 -9.70 1.93
C ARG A 3 -0.91 -11.12 1.41
N ASP A 4 0.15 -11.58 0.79
CA ASP A 4 0.43 -12.97 0.51
C ASP A 4 0.95 -13.71 1.76
N HIS A 5 0.63 -14.99 1.85
CA HIS A 5 1.10 -15.85 2.95
C HIS A 5 2.60 -16.18 2.80
N LYS A 6 3.06 -16.47 1.59
CA LYS A 6 4.45 -16.89 1.30
C LYS A 6 5.37 -15.70 1.12
N ASP A 7 4.94 -14.70 0.36
CA ASP A 7 5.79 -13.59 -0.09
C ASP A 7 5.62 -12.30 0.72
N GLY A 8 4.69 -12.28 1.68
CA GLY A 8 4.46 -11.13 2.56
C GLY A 8 3.59 -10.05 1.91
N VAL A 9 3.97 -8.78 2.01
CA VAL A 9 3.14 -7.66 1.50
C VAL A 9 3.59 -7.25 0.12
N LEU A 10 2.68 -7.37 -0.85
CA LEU A 10 2.90 -7.08 -2.26
C LEU A 10 2.03 -5.90 -2.73
N LEU A 11 2.51 -5.21 -3.74
CA LEU A 11 1.81 -4.13 -4.44
C LEU A 11 1.22 -4.76 -5.71
N ASP A 12 -0.10 -4.68 -5.87
CA ASP A 12 -0.89 -5.17 -7.02
C ASP A 12 -1.15 -6.68 -7.14
N LEU A 13 -0.17 -7.56 -6.89
CA LEU A 13 -0.37 -9.02 -6.97
C LEU A 13 -0.33 -9.69 -5.60
N GLY A 14 -1.15 -10.71 -5.37
CA GLY A 14 -1.09 -11.54 -4.16
C GLY A 14 -2.41 -12.23 -3.87
N MET A 15 -2.36 -13.23 -2.99
CA MET A 15 -3.54 -13.98 -2.55
C MET A 15 -3.78 -13.77 -1.06
N GLY A 16 -4.93 -13.18 -0.71
CA GLY A 16 -5.32 -13.02 0.69
C GLY A 16 -5.99 -11.68 1.00
N ARG A 17 -5.57 -11.06 2.11
CA ARG A 17 -6.15 -9.79 2.55
C ARG A 17 -5.58 -8.66 1.72
N SER A 18 -6.45 -7.98 0.98
CA SER A 18 -6.12 -6.74 0.30
C SER A 18 -6.47 -5.54 1.17
N ALA A 19 -5.69 -4.48 1.03
CA ALA A 19 -6.08 -3.17 1.51
C ALA A 19 -5.66 -2.09 0.52
N TYR A 20 -6.51 -1.07 0.45
CA TYR A 20 -6.40 0.03 -0.49
C TYR A 20 -6.07 1.29 0.27
N LEU A 21 -5.30 2.15 -0.37
CA LEU A 21 -4.88 3.43 0.16
C LEU A 21 -5.14 4.47 -0.93
N CYS A 22 -5.56 5.66 -0.51
CA CYS A 22 -5.75 6.75 -1.46
C CYS A 22 -4.40 7.19 -2.05
N PRO A 23 -4.36 7.63 -3.32
CA PRO A 23 -3.11 7.97 -3.99
C PRO A 23 -2.58 9.37 -3.60
N LYS A 24 -2.47 9.62 -2.30
CA LYS A 24 -1.97 10.89 -1.76
C LYS A 24 -0.96 10.63 -0.65
N GLU A 25 0.04 11.50 -0.56
CA GLU A 25 1.02 11.47 0.53
C GLU A 25 0.36 11.57 1.90
N GLU A 26 -0.64 12.45 2.09
CA GLU A 26 -1.39 12.60 3.35
C GLU A 26 -1.99 11.27 3.84
N CYS A 27 -2.53 10.45 2.91
CA CYS A 27 -3.11 9.16 3.23
C CYS A 27 -2.03 8.17 3.65
N LEU A 28 -0.89 8.15 2.94
CA LEU A 28 0.21 7.26 3.24
C LEU A 28 0.85 7.60 4.58
N GLU A 29 1.08 8.88 4.85
CA GLU A 29 1.65 9.34 6.12
C GLU A 29 0.76 8.96 7.29
N GLU A 30 -0.55 9.24 7.24
CA GLU A 30 -1.47 8.84 8.31
C GLU A 30 -1.60 7.31 8.41
N ALA A 31 -1.58 6.58 7.28
CA ALA A 31 -1.63 5.13 7.30
C ALA A 31 -0.36 4.49 7.89
N ARG A 32 0.81 5.07 7.64
CA ARG A 32 2.10 4.69 8.23
C ARG A 32 2.13 5.03 9.71
N ARG A 33 1.82 6.28 10.07
CA ARG A 33 1.81 6.78 11.45
C ARG A 33 0.86 6.01 12.36
N ARG A 34 -0.36 5.74 11.89
CA ARG A 34 -1.37 4.96 12.64
C ARG A 34 -1.29 3.46 12.43
N LYS A 35 -0.29 2.96 11.68
CA LYS A 35 -0.13 1.54 11.34
C LYS A 35 -1.42 0.92 10.77
N ARG A 36 -2.20 1.70 10.00
CA ARG A 36 -3.50 1.25 9.43
C ARG A 36 -3.31 0.05 8.52
N LEU A 37 -2.23 0.06 7.73
CA LEU A 37 -1.89 -1.01 6.80
C LEU A 37 -1.59 -2.31 7.55
N GLN A 38 -0.81 -2.23 8.64
CA GLN A 38 -0.52 -3.37 9.51
C GLN A 38 -1.78 -3.92 10.17
N LYS A 39 -2.70 -3.05 10.60
CA LYS A 39 -3.97 -3.48 11.21
C LYS A 39 -4.93 -4.11 10.21
N ALA A 40 -5.03 -3.57 9.00
CA ALA A 40 -5.88 -4.09 7.93
C ALA A 40 -5.36 -5.46 7.43
N LEU A 41 -4.06 -5.52 7.14
CA LEU A 41 -3.41 -6.74 6.68
C LEU A 41 -3.14 -7.73 7.82
N ARG A 42 -3.24 -7.33 9.09
CA ARG A 42 -2.84 -8.12 10.27
C ARG A 42 -1.45 -8.74 10.12
N CYS A 43 -0.48 -7.95 9.66
CA CYS A 43 0.91 -8.36 9.54
C CYS A 43 1.82 -7.15 9.71
N GLN A 44 3.11 -7.41 9.92
CA GLN A 44 4.11 -6.37 9.84
C GLN A 44 4.32 -6.03 8.36
N VAL A 45 4.10 -4.77 8.01
CA VAL A 45 4.36 -4.26 6.67
C VAL A 45 5.83 -3.80 6.66
N PRO A 46 6.68 -4.30 5.75
CA PRO A 46 8.06 -3.87 5.67
C PRO A 46 8.15 -2.41 5.22
N ASP A 47 9.06 -1.62 5.80
CA ASP A 47 9.30 -0.24 5.37
C ASP A 47 9.74 -0.15 3.91
N ALA A 48 10.43 -1.17 3.38
CA ALA A 48 10.79 -1.23 1.95
C ALA A 48 9.55 -1.11 1.04
N VAL A 49 8.45 -1.80 1.39
CA VAL A 49 7.19 -1.75 0.62
C VAL A 49 6.55 -0.36 0.75
N LEU A 50 6.62 0.26 1.92
CA LEU A 50 6.10 1.62 2.14
C LEU A 50 6.91 2.66 1.37
N THR A 51 8.23 2.53 1.32
CA THR A 51 9.11 3.38 0.51
C THR A 51 8.77 3.27 -0.96
N THR A 52 8.72 2.05 -1.52
CA THR A 52 8.34 1.86 -2.93
C THR A 52 6.95 2.37 -3.24
N LEU A 53 6.00 2.20 -2.31
CA LEU A 53 4.66 2.78 -2.43
C LEU A 53 4.70 4.31 -2.43
N ASN A 54 5.50 4.94 -1.56
CA ASN A 54 5.69 6.38 -1.52
C ASN A 54 6.28 6.92 -2.82
N GLU A 55 7.34 6.27 -3.33
CA GLU A 55 7.96 6.62 -4.61
C GLU A 55 6.98 6.52 -5.77
N ARG A 56 6.18 5.44 -5.81
CA ARG A 56 5.08 5.32 -6.79
C ARG A 56 4.05 6.41 -6.63
N LEU A 57 3.67 6.79 -5.42
CA LEU A 57 2.68 7.84 -5.20
C LEU A 57 3.20 9.20 -5.65
N SER A 58 4.43 9.54 -5.29
CA SER A 58 5.10 10.75 -5.75
C SER A 58 5.19 10.78 -7.29
N ALA A 59 5.50 9.64 -7.92
CA ALA A 59 5.55 9.51 -9.38
C ALA A 59 4.17 9.42 -10.07
N SER A 60 3.13 8.94 -9.38
CA SER A 60 1.81 8.61 -9.93
C SER A 60 0.72 9.64 -9.60
N THR A 61 1.10 10.80 -9.04
CA THR A 61 0.24 11.99 -8.95
C THR A 61 -0.18 12.53 -10.35
N GLY A 62 0.20 11.86 -11.44
CA GLY A 62 -0.10 12.23 -12.82
C GLY A 62 -1.22 11.47 -13.54
N VAL A 63 -1.46 10.17 -13.37
CA VAL A 63 -2.51 9.44 -14.13
C VAL A 63 -2.73 8.03 -13.54
N SER A 64 -3.93 7.75 -13.04
CA SER A 64 -4.65 6.45 -13.10
C SER A 64 -5.76 6.42 -12.05
N ALA A 65 -6.81 7.16 -12.35
CA ALA A 65 -8.17 6.78 -11.97
C ALA A 65 -8.98 6.70 -13.27
N GLU A 66 -8.61 5.78 -14.15
CA GLU A 66 -9.40 5.43 -15.33
C GLU A 66 -10.08 4.09 -15.06
N ALA A 67 -11.31 4.16 -14.57
CA ALA A 67 -12.31 3.16 -14.90
C ALA A 67 -13.04 3.71 -16.14
N ASN A 68 -12.73 3.15 -17.31
CA ASN A 68 -13.51 3.28 -18.54
C ASN A 68 -14.56 2.17 -18.58
#